data_AF-A0A373NDQ2-F1
#
_entry.id   AF-A0A373NDQ2-F1
#
_cell.length_a   1.000
_cell.length_b   1.000
_cell.length_c   1.000
_cell.angle_alpha   90.00
_cell.angle_beta   90.00
_cell.angle_gamma   90.00
#
_symmetry.space_group_name_H-M   'P 1'
#
loop_
_entity.id
_entity.type
_entity.pdbx_description
1 polymer ?
#
loop_
_entity_poly.entity_id
_entity_poly.type
_entity_poly.pdbx_seq_one_letter_code
_entity_poly.pdbx_strand_id
1 'polypeptide(L)'
;MQYPDWLMKAKESKKLLQWIQDPVHSFKMFHGRLLLKCQEEDCIVFYAVDSKEKDCLQLKEPKLCGVLYLPDYFLYEVDTAFYEAVGIPADFIFPTRENLKKEVESRVTHLVKNLIDTKWDKLLLKYQNQRDSLFPNINRTQVQETSKRYLKAKIKPEELFYSPKFSFAKMQVEYTDVMFLYCLNHHEKAVQMIADKWLKESLWEISQKRIYLGCVREEMEELQKKAA
;
A
#
# COMPACT_ATOMS: atom_id res chain seq x y z
N MET A 1 25.38 -10.87 -12.05
CA MET A 1 24.10 -10.19 -11.81
C MET A 1 23.58 -9.73 -13.17
N GLN A 2 22.34 -10.04 -13.53
CA GLN A 2 21.74 -9.60 -14.78
C GLN A 2 21.01 -8.28 -14.49
N TYR A 3 21.35 -7.21 -15.23
CA TYR A 3 20.69 -5.93 -15.10
C TYR A 3 19.31 -5.93 -15.80
N PRO A 4 18.35 -5.14 -15.31
CA PRO A 4 17.04 -5.01 -15.97
C PRO A 4 17.17 -4.34 -17.34
N ASP A 5 16.25 -4.66 -18.25
CA ASP A 5 16.28 -4.21 -19.66
C ASP A 5 16.36 -2.69 -19.82
N TRP A 6 15.67 -1.94 -18.96
CA TRP A 6 15.70 -0.47 -19.01
C TRP A 6 17.12 0.06 -18.82
N LEU A 7 17.88 -0.55 -17.92
CA LEU A 7 19.26 -0.18 -17.62
C LEU A 7 20.20 -0.63 -18.73
N MET A 8 19.87 -1.70 -19.46
CA MET A 8 20.66 -2.09 -20.63
C MET A 8 20.42 -1.17 -21.84
N LYS A 9 19.22 -0.60 -21.95
CA LYS A 9 18.82 0.27 -23.08
C LYS A 9 19.04 1.76 -22.85
N ALA A 10 19.19 2.21 -21.60
CA ALA A 10 19.39 3.62 -21.34
C ALA A 10 20.76 4.13 -21.83
N LYS A 11 20.81 5.39 -22.29
CA LYS A 11 22.01 5.94 -22.94
C LYS A 11 23.18 6.15 -21.97
N GLU A 12 22.89 6.60 -20.75
CA GLU A 12 23.90 6.91 -19.74
C GLU A 12 24.09 5.79 -18.70
N SER A 13 23.65 4.56 -18.99
CA SER A 13 23.64 3.47 -17.99
C SER A 13 24.98 3.19 -17.34
N LYS A 14 26.07 3.21 -18.11
CA LYS A 14 27.42 3.00 -17.55
C LYS A 14 27.77 4.08 -16.52
N LYS A 15 27.39 5.33 -16.81
CA LYS A 15 27.64 6.47 -15.93
C LYS A 15 26.73 6.46 -14.72
N LEU A 16 25.47 6.08 -14.89
CA LEU A 16 24.54 5.87 -13.78
C LEU A 16 25.06 4.77 -12.85
N LEU A 17 25.47 3.63 -13.40
CA LEU A 17 26.03 2.50 -12.65
C LEU A 17 27.31 2.86 -11.87
N GLN A 18 28.16 3.72 -12.43
CA GLN A 18 29.30 4.26 -11.69
C GLN A 18 28.82 5.22 -10.58
N TRP A 19 27.89 6.12 -10.89
CA TRP A 19 27.43 7.12 -9.93
C TRP A 19 26.67 6.51 -8.75
N ILE A 20 25.91 5.43 -8.93
CA ILE A 20 25.25 4.76 -7.80
C ILE A 20 26.27 4.17 -6.80
N GLN A 21 27.51 3.89 -7.23
CA GLN A 21 28.60 3.41 -6.37
C GLN A 21 29.34 4.55 -5.63
N ASP A 22 29.18 5.81 -6.08
CA ASP A 22 29.74 6.98 -5.42
C ASP A 22 29.14 7.15 -3.99
N PRO A 23 29.70 8.01 -3.12
CA PRO A 23 29.18 8.23 -1.77
C PRO A 23 27.67 8.52 -1.70
N VAL A 24 27.08 8.24 -0.52
CA VAL A 24 25.64 8.32 -0.20
C VAL A 24 25.00 9.60 -0.73
N HIS A 25 25.69 10.74 -0.59
CA HIS A 25 25.27 12.04 -1.11
C HIS A 25 26.27 12.52 -2.15
N SER A 26 25.83 12.70 -3.40
CA SER A 26 26.68 13.25 -4.45
C SER A 26 25.87 13.84 -5.60
N PHE A 27 26.51 14.74 -6.34
CA PHE A 27 25.95 15.35 -7.54
C PHE A 27 26.57 14.74 -8.80
N LYS A 28 25.80 14.67 -9.88
CA LYS A 28 26.32 14.25 -11.18
C LYS A 28 25.56 14.93 -12.31
N MET A 29 26.32 15.32 -13.33
CA MET A 29 25.78 15.89 -14.56
C MET A 29 25.40 14.80 -15.55
N PHE A 30 24.18 14.83 -16.05
CA PHE A 30 23.66 13.95 -17.09
C PHE A 30 23.02 14.80 -18.20
N HIS A 31 23.50 14.71 -19.43
CA HIS A 31 22.93 15.43 -20.59
C HIS A 31 22.55 16.90 -20.32
N GLY A 32 23.42 17.68 -19.68
CA GLY A 32 23.13 19.10 -19.39
C GLY A 32 22.28 19.35 -18.14
N ARG A 33 21.84 18.30 -17.42
CA ARG A 33 21.03 18.38 -16.20
C ARG A 33 21.81 17.87 -14.98
N LEU A 34 21.79 18.65 -13.90
CA LEU A 34 22.43 18.30 -12.64
C LEU A 34 21.46 17.48 -11.78
N LEU A 35 21.88 16.29 -11.37
CA LEU A 35 21.12 15.46 -10.45
C LEU A 35 21.87 15.33 -9.11
N LEU A 36 21.12 15.36 -8.03
CA LEU A 36 21.55 14.97 -6.69
C LEU A 36 21.04 13.56 -6.41
N LYS A 37 21.88 12.72 -5.79
CA LYS A 37 21.41 11.46 -5.18
C LYS A 37 21.58 11.51 -3.67
N CYS A 38 20.64 10.87 -2.97
CA CYS A 38 20.72 10.54 -1.55
C CYS A 38 20.40 9.05 -1.41
N GLN A 39 21.11 8.32 -0.55
CA GLN A 39 20.82 6.90 -0.32
C GLN A 39 20.21 6.70 1.08
N GLU A 40 19.08 6.00 1.10
CA GLU A 40 18.32 5.60 2.29
C GLU A 40 18.19 4.07 2.30
N GLU A 41 19.06 3.42 3.08
CA GLU A 41 19.25 1.95 3.07
C GLU A 41 19.48 1.41 1.64
N ASP A 42 18.54 0.62 1.13
CA ASP A 42 18.59 -0.02 -0.19
C ASP A 42 17.94 0.85 -1.28
N CYS A 43 17.48 2.06 -0.97
CA CYS A 43 16.91 3.00 -1.93
C CYS A 43 17.87 4.15 -2.23
N ILE A 44 18.03 4.50 -3.51
CA ILE A 44 18.65 5.75 -3.94
C ILE A 44 17.54 6.69 -4.43
N VAL A 45 17.43 7.84 -3.78
CA VAL A 45 16.50 8.91 -4.14
C VAL A 45 17.23 9.93 -5.00
N PHE A 46 16.68 10.23 -6.17
CA PHE A 46 17.22 11.19 -7.11
C PHE A 46 16.41 12.47 -7.12
N TYR A 47 17.11 13.59 -7.13
CA TYR A 47 16.52 14.90 -7.26
C TYR A 47 17.11 15.64 -8.46
N ALA A 48 16.24 16.27 -9.25
CA ALA A 48 16.62 17.22 -10.26
C ALA A 48 16.91 18.57 -9.62
N VAL A 49 18.08 19.14 -9.95
CA VAL A 49 18.49 20.46 -9.51
C VAL A 49 18.31 21.42 -10.69
N ASP A 50 17.58 22.53 -10.48
CA ASP A 50 17.41 23.54 -11.54
C ASP A 50 18.77 24.21 -11.81
N SER A 51 19.31 24.00 -13.00
CA SER A 51 20.66 24.41 -13.38
C SER A 51 20.80 25.91 -13.67
N LYS A 52 19.77 26.72 -13.39
CA LYS A 52 19.83 28.18 -13.58
C LYS A 52 20.65 28.90 -12.52
N GLU A 53 20.92 28.27 -11.38
CA GLU A 53 21.70 28.87 -10.30
C GLU A 53 23.14 28.34 -10.33
N LYS A 54 24.09 29.25 -10.58
CA LYS A 54 25.53 28.96 -10.65
C LYS A 54 26.17 28.69 -9.29
N ASP A 55 25.42 28.86 -8.20
CA ASP A 55 25.88 28.69 -6.84
C ASP A 55 25.14 27.55 -6.15
N CYS A 56 25.88 26.49 -5.79
CA CYS A 56 25.36 25.32 -5.06
C CYS A 56 24.78 25.68 -3.67
N LEU A 57 24.98 26.92 -3.22
CA LEU A 57 24.55 27.45 -1.91
C LEU A 57 23.16 28.10 -1.93
N GLN A 58 22.57 28.33 -3.11
CA GLN A 58 21.24 28.96 -3.25
C GLN A 58 20.21 28.07 -3.94
N LEU A 59 20.47 26.76 -4.05
CA LEU A 59 19.58 25.83 -4.72
C LEU A 59 18.16 25.95 -4.16
N LYS A 60 17.20 26.29 -5.02
CA LYS A 60 15.78 25.98 -4.76
C LYS A 60 15.63 24.51 -4.39
N GLU A 61 14.62 24.21 -3.57
CA GLU A 61 14.34 22.85 -3.10
C GLU A 61 14.42 21.85 -4.25
N PRO A 62 15.35 20.88 -4.19
CA PRO A 62 15.59 19.98 -5.30
C PRO A 62 14.35 19.10 -5.49
N LYS A 63 13.93 18.91 -6.75
CA LYS A 63 12.67 18.23 -7.06
C LYS A 63 12.91 16.73 -7.21
N LEU A 64 12.18 15.90 -6.47
CA LEU A 64 12.21 14.44 -6.64
C LEU A 64 11.96 14.08 -8.11
N CYS A 65 12.82 13.24 -8.68
CA CYS A 65 12.73 12.81 -10.07
C CYS A 65 12.86 11.29 -10.28
N GLY A 66 13.18 10.54 -9.23
CA GLY A 66 13.19 9.08 -9.29
C GLY A 66 13.65 8.44 -7.98
N VAL A 67 13.26 7.20 -7.77
CA VAL A 67 13.76 6.34 -6.69
C VAL A 67 14.20 5.02 -7.29
N LEU A 68 15.43 4.60 -7.01
CA LEU A 68 15.98 3.31 -7.42
C LEU A 68 16.08 2.39 -6.23
N TYR A 69 15.47 1.22 -6.32
CA TYR A 69 15.67 0.13 -5.38
C TYR A 69 16.89 -0.68 -5.82
N LEU A 70 17.93 -0.69 -4.99
CA LEU A 70 19.24 -1.29 -5.31
C LEU A 70 19.21 -2.81 -5.52
N PRO A 71 18.44 -3.61 -4.76
CA PRO A 71 18.51 -5.07 -4.85
C PRO A 71 18.17 -5.63 -6.24
N ASP A 72 17.25 -5.00 -6.97
CA ASP A 72 16.82 -5.42 -8.30
C ASP A 72 16.99 -4.34 -9.39
N TYR A 73 17.56 -3.18 -9.02
CA TYR A 73 17.72 -2.01 -9.89
C TYR A 73 16.40 -1.52 -10.48
N PHE A 74 15.29 -1.71 -9.78
CA PHE A 74 13.99 -1.27 -10.24
C PHE A 74 13.72 0.19 -9.85
N LEU A 75 13.07 0.93 -10.75
CA LEU A 75 12.79 2.35 -10.55
C LEU A 75 11.34 2.57 -10.14
N TYR A 76 11.13 3.62 -9.35
CA TYR A 76 9.85 4.12 -8.87
C TYR A 76 9.82 5.66 -8.97
N GLU A 77 8.62 6.24 -9.07
CA GLU A 77 8.44 7.70 -9.03
C GLU A 77 9.33 8.48 -10.01
N VAL A 78 9.53 7.89 -11.21
CA VAL A 78 10.41 8.46 -12.23
C VAL A 78 9.65 9.51 -13.03
N ASP A 79 10.17 10.73 -13.03
CA ASP A 79 9.62 11.82 -13.83
C ASP A 79 10.42 12.04 -15.12
N THR A 80 9.89 12.87 -16.02
CA THR A 80 10.52 13.21 -17.30
C THR A 80 11.95 13.72 -17.14
N ALA A 81 12.27 14.38 -16.02
CA ALA A 81 13.58 14.94 -15.81
C ALA A 81 14.66 13.85 -15.72
N PHE A 82 14.33 12.74 -15.07
CA PHE A 82 15.21 11.58 -14.94
C PHE A 82 15.27 10.75 -16.23
N TYR A 83 14.12 10.52 -16.89
CA TYR A 83 14.08 9.81 -18.20
C TYR A 83 15.04 10.43 -19.21
N GLU A 84 14.96 11.75 -19.39
CA GLU A 84 15.80 12.47 -20.36
C GLU A 84 17.27 12.50 -19.94
N ALA A 85 17.55 12.70 -18.65
CA ALA A 85 18.92 12.78 -18.13
C ALA A 85 19.68 11.47 -18.35
N VAL A 86 19.07 10.35 -17.94
CA VAL A 86 19.66 9.01 -18.07
C VAL A 86 19.51 8.45 -19.49
N GLY A 87 18.58 9.00 -20.28
CA GLY A 87 18.26 8.56 -21.63
C GLY A 87 17.52 7.22 -21.64
N ILE A 88 16.56 7.03 -20.74
CA ILE A 88 15.70 5.85 -20.68
C ILE A 88 14.67 5.94 -21.82
N PRO A 89 14.48 4.87 -22.62
CA PRO A 89 13.44 4.83 -23.64
C PRO A 89 12.02 5.01 -23.07
N ALA A 90 11.17 5.75 -23.78
CA ALA A 90 9.83 6.14 -23.30
C ALA A 90 8.81 4.98 -23.24
N ASP A 91 9.13 3.82 -23.81
CA ASP A 91 8.34 2.59 -23.71
C ASP A 91 8.45 1.90 -22.35
N PHE A 92 9.47 2.24 -21.54
CA PHE A 92 9.54 1.79 -20.16
C PHE A 92 8.64 2.62 -19.26
N ILE A 93 7.82 1.94 -18.44
CA ILE A 93 6.92 2.57 -17.48
C ILE A 93 7.25 2.03 -16.09
N PHE A 94 7.42 2.94 -15.13
CA PHE A 94 7.77 2.61 -13.75
C PHE A 94 6.59 2.89 -12.80
N PRO A 95 6.42 2.11 -11.72
CA PRO A 95 5.37 2.36 -10.74
C PRO A 95 5.54 3.68 -9.99
N THR A 96 4.41 4.28 -9.65
CA THR A 96 4.33 5.44 -8.75
C THR A 96 4.09 4.99 -7.30
N ARG A 97 4.25 5.92 -6.38
CA ARG A 97 3.83 5.87 -4.97
C ARG A 97 2.37 5.48 -4.86
N GLU A 98 1.49 5.97 -5.74
CA GLU A 98 0.07 5.57 -5.74
C GLU A 98 -0.12 4.11 -6.19
N ASN A 99 0.71 3.60 -7.12
CA ASN A 99 0.71 2.17 -7.46
C ASN A 99 1.14 1.32 -6.25
N LEU A 100 2.26 1.67 -5.60
CA LEU A 100 2.77 0.93 -4.44
C LEU A 100 1.79 0.99 -3.26
N LYS A 101 1.20 2.16 -3.01
CA LYS A 101 0.16 2.34 -1.99
C LYS A 101 -1.01 1.38 -2.21
N LYS A 102 -1.53 1.27 -3.43
CA LYS A 102 -2.60 0.32 -3.76
C LYS A 102 -2.18 -1.13 -3.58
N GLU A 103 -0.94 -1.47 -3.92
CA GLU A 103 -0.39 -2.81 -3.67
C GLU A 103 -0.36 -3.11 -2.17
N VAL A 104 0.18 -2.19 -1.36
CA VAL A 104 0.22 -2.32 0.10
C VAL A 104 -1.20 -2.46 0.67
N GLU A 105 -2.16 -1.66 0.22
CA GLU A 105 -3.55 -1.77 0.66
C GLU A 105 -4.15 -3.15 0.36
N SER A 106 -3.87 -3.67 -0.84
CA SER A 106 -4.30 -5.01 -1.25
C SER A 106 -3.66 -6.09 -0.37
N ARG A 107 -2.34 -6.02 -0.14
CA ARG A 107 -1.62 -7.01 0.68
C ARG A 107 -2.06 -6.99 2.13
N VAL A 108 -2.21 -5.81 2.73
CA VAL A 108 -2.75 -5.65 4.09
C VAL A 108 -4.16 -6.24 4.17
N THR A 109 -5.01 -5.97 3.17
CA THR A 109 -6.35 -6.55 3.09
C THR A 109 -6.30 -8.09 3.07
N HIS A 110 -5.47 -8.69 2.23
CA HIS A 110 -5.34 -10.14 2.14
C HIS A 110 -4.79 -10.74 3.44
N LEU A 111 -3.75 -10.13 4.01
CA LEU A 111 -3.17 -10.59 5.28
C LEU A 111 -4.20 -10.60 6.40
N VAL A 112 -4.94 -9.50 6.58
CA VAL A 112 -5.96 -9.41 7.64
C VAL A 112 -7.11 -10.38 7.41
N LYS A 113 -7.58 -10.56 6.17
CA LYS A 113 -8.58 -11.58 5.85
C LYS A 113 -8.11 -12.98 6.26
N ASN A 114 -6.89 -13.35 5.85
CA ASN A 114 -6.32 -14.64 6.21
C ASN A 114 -6.20 -14.81 7.74
N LEU A 115 -5.81 -13.76 8.47
CA LEU A 115 -5.75 -13.79 9.94
C LEU A 115 -7.13 -13.95 10.58
N ILE A 116 -8.14 -13.27 10.04
CA ILE A 116 -9.53 -13.38 10.51
C ILE A 116 -10.10 -14.78 10.25
N ASP A 117 -9.78 -15.38 9.11
CA ASP A 117 -10.32 -16.69 8.73
C ASP A 117 -9.62 -17.85 9.44
N THR A 118 -8.31 -17.73 9.69
CA THR A 118 -7.49 -18.84 10.25
C THR A 118 -7.14 -18.69 11.72
N LYS A 119 -7.17 -17.47 12.27
CA LYS A 119 -6.65 -17.15 13.62
C LYS A 119 -7.59 -16.25 14.42
N TRP A 120 -8.91 -16.32 14.17
CA TRP A 120 -9.89 -15.47 14.83
C TRP A 120 -9.78 -15.48 16.36
N ASP A 121 -9.75 -16.67 16.99
CA ASP A 121 -9.71 -16.78 18.46
C ASP A 121 -8.45 -16.14 19.04
N LYS A 122 -7.31 -16.26 18.34
CA LYS A 122 -6.06 -15.61 18.73
C LYS A 122 -6.14 -14.09 18.63
N LEU A 123 -6.83 -13.56 17.60
CA LEU A 123 -7.08 -12.12 17.49
C LEU A 123 -7.97 -11.65 18.64
N LEU A 124 -9.06 -12.36 18.95
CA LEU A 124 -9.93 -12.02 20.07
C LEU A 124 -9.17 -12.02 21.41
N LEU A 125 -8.26 -12.99 21.61
CA LEU A 125 -7.39 -13.07 22.79
C LEU A 125 -6.42 -11.87 22.86
N LYS A 126 -5.80 -11.51 21.73
CA LYS A 126 -4.83 -10.40 21.65
C LYS A 126 -5.46 -9.04 21.96
N TYR A 127 -6.74 -8.84 21.65
CA TYR A 127 -7.46 -7.57 21.81
C TYR A 127 -8.62 -7.65 22.82
N GLN A 128 -8.48 -8.49 23.85
CA GLN A 128 -9.47 -8.68 24.92
C GLN A 128 -9.89 -7.40 25.63
N ASN A 129 -9.01 -6.40 25.69
CA ASN A 129 -9.32 -5.10 26.26
C ASN A 129 -10.44 -4.35 25.51
N GLN A 130 -10.83 -4.79 24.31
CA GLN A 130 -11.95 -4.24 23.54
C GLN A 130 -13.26 -5.04 23.73
N ARG A 131 -13.32 -6.02 24.65
CA ARG A 131 -14.41 -7.01 24.75
C ARG A 131 -15.80 -6.41 24.71
N ASP A 132 -16.03 -5.32 25.44
CA ASP A 132 -17.35 -4.68 25.52
C ASP A 132 -17.78 -4.02 24.20
N SER A 133 -16.83 -3.72 23.31
CA SER A 133 -17.08 -3.17 21.98
C SER A 133 -17.11 -4.24 20.87
N LEU A 134 -16.74 -5.50 21.15
CA LEU A 134 -16.69 -6.55 20.12
C LEU A 134 -18.08 -7.03 19.68
N PHE A 135 -19.07 -6.90 20.57
CA PHE A 135 -20.43 -7.36 20.32
C PHE A 135 -21.32 -6.18 19.89
N PRO A 136 -22.07 -6.33 18.78
CA PRO A 136 -22.99 -5.29 18.35
C PRO A 136 -24.24 -5.32 19.22
N ASN A 137 -24.91 -4.17 19.35
CA ASN A 137 -26.27 -4.16 19.86
C ASN A 137 -27.22 -4.69 18.77
N ILE A 138 -27.69 -5.94 18.91
CA ILE A 138 -28.54 -6.59 17.92
C ILE A 138 -30.00 -6.19 18.10
N ASN A 139 -30.57 -5.54 17.09
CA ASN A 139 -32.00 -5.26 17.00
C ASN A 139 -32.69 -6.31 16.11
N ARG A 140 -33.58 -7.12 16.70
CA ARG A 140 -34.30 -8.18 15.97
C ARG A 140 -35.11 -7.64 14.79
N THR A 141 -35.80 -6.52 14.95
CA THR A 141 -36.61 -5.91 13.88
C THR A 141 -35.71 -5.54 12.69
N GLN A 142 -34.56 -4.92 12.96
CA GLN A 142 -33.60 -4.54 11.92
C GLN A 142 -33.03 -5.76 11.19
N VAL A 143 -32.70 -6.84 11.92
CA VAL A 143 -32.23 -8.10 11.34
C VAL A 143 -33.29 -8.68 10.41
N GLN A 144 -34.55 -8.72 10.83
CA GLN A 144 -35.67 -9.23 10.03
C GLN A 144 -35.92 -8.42 8.76
N GLU A 145 -35.95 -7.11 8.86
CA GLU A 145 -36.13 -6.21 7.72
C GLU A 145 -34.99 -6.36 6.70
N THR A 146 -33.75 -6.41 7.19
CA THR A 146 -32.56 -6.61 6.35
C THR A 146 -32.60 -7.96 5.64
N SER A 147 -32.97 -9.03 6.36
CA SER A 147 -33.09 -10.39 5.82
C SER A 147 -34.11 -10.45 4.67
N LYS A 148 -35.31 -9.89 4.90
CA LYS A 148 -36.35 -9.80 3.86
C LYS A 148 -35.88 -9.00 2.64
N ARG A 149 -35.13 -7.91 2.86
CA ARG A 149 -34.56 -7.10 1.77
C ARG A 149 -33.56 -7.89 0.93
N TYR A 150 -32.66 -8.65 1.54
CA TYR A 150 -31.69 -9.48 0.81
C TYR A 150 -32.36 -10.60 0.04
N LEU A 151 -33.33 -11.30 0.66
CA LEU A 151 -34.11 -12.34 -0.04
C LEU A 151 -34.88 -11.76 -1.24
N LYS A 152 -35.50 -10.59 -1.10
CA LYS A 152 -36.17 -9.88 -2.21
C LYS A 152 -35.19 -9.52 -3.34
N ALA A 153 -33.94 -9.22 -2.99
CA ALA A 153 -32.86 -8.96 -3.94
C ALA A 153 -32.24 -10.25 -4.54
N LYS A 154 -32.77 -11.43 -4.21
CA LYS A 154 -32.28 -12.75 -4.65
C LYS A 154 -30.84 -13.06 -4.20
N ILE A 155 -30.38 -12.41 -3.12
CA ILE A 155 -29.10 -12.74 -2.49
C ILE A 155 -29.31 -13.99 -1.63
N LYS A 156 -28.42 -14.97 -1.77
CA LYS A 156 -28.52 -16.21 -0.98
C LYS A 156 -27.85 -16.06 0.38
N PRO A 157 -28.31 -16.77 1.43
CA PRO A 157 -27.66 -16.74 2.74
C PRO A 157 -26.17 -17.09 2.69
N GLU A 158 -25.77 -18.05 1.87
CA GLU A 158 -24.37 -18.52 1.78
C GLU A 158 -23.44 -17.47 1.16
N GLU A 159 -23.99 -16.52 0.40
CA GLU A 159 -23.27 -15.40 -0.21
C GLU A 159 -23.06 -14.24 0.78
N LEU A 160 -23.73 -14.27 1.95
CA LEU A 160 -23.66 -13.21 2.94
C LEU A 160 -22.49 -13.42 3.90
N PHE A 161 -21.33 -12.86 3.55
CA PHE A 161 -20.15 -12.83 4.40
C PHE A 161 -19.52 -11.43 4.46
N TYR A 162 -19.06 -11.05 5.65
CA TYR A 162 -18.33 -9.79 5.81
C TYR A 162 -16.87 -9.98 5.38
N SER A 163 -16.43 -9.19 4.39
CA SER A 163 -15.04 -9.16 3.93
C SER A 163 -14.48 -7.73 4.12
N PRO A 164 -13.71 -7.46 5.19
CA PRO A 164 -13.11 -6.14 5.39
C PRO A 164 -12.10 -5.81 4.27
N LYS A 165 -11.97 -4.53 3.95
CA LYS A 165 -10.99 -4.01 2.98
C LYS A 165 -10.28 -2.81 3.58
N PHE A 166 -8.96 -2.88 3.64
CA PHE A 166 -8.10 -1.79 4.08
C PHE A 166 -8.03 -0.71 3.01
N SER A 167 -7.93 0.54 3.45
CA SER A 167 -7.44 1.65 2.64
C SER A 167 -6.90 2.72 3.55
N PHE A 168 -5.80 3.37 3.18
CA PHE A 168 -5.22 4.48 3.92
C PHE A 168 -6.22 5.62 4.14
N ALA A 169 -7.05 5.90 3.12
CA ALA A 169 -8.09 6.94 3.19
C ALA A 169 -9.12 6.68 4.31
N LYS A 170 -9.63 5.44 4.43
CA LYS A 170 -10.59 5.08 5.49
C LYS A 170 -9.97 5.14 6.89
N MET A 171 -8.70 4.78 7.00
CA MET A 171 -7.95 4.85 8.25
C MET A 171 -7.55 6.28 8.62
N GLN A 172 -7.75 7.24 7.71
CA GLN A 172 -7.26 8.63 7.86
C GLN A 172 -5.75 8.68 8.17
N VAL A 173 -5.00 7.72 7.64
CA VAL A 173 -3.55 7.64 7.78
C VAL A 173 -2.94 8.12 6.47
N GLU A 174 -2.11 9.16 6.54
CA GLU A 174 -1.37 9.64 5.39
C GLU A 174 -0.27 8.63 4.98
N TYR A 175 -0.19 8.33 3.69
CA TYR A 175 0.85 7.46 3.14
C TYR A 175 2.10 8.28 2.80
N THR A 176 2.85 8.74 3.81
CA THR A 176 3.96 9.70 3.68
C THR A 176 5.16 9.16 2.88
N ASP A 177 6.11 10.04 2.51
CA ASP A 177 7.36 9.63 1.83
C ASP A 177 8.20 8.66 2.66
N VAL A 178 8.22 8.86 3.99
CA VAL A 178 8.88 7.93 4.93
C VAL A 178 8.22 6.56 4.88
N MET A 179 6.88 6.49 4.83
CA MET A 179 6.17 5.22 4.69
C MET A 179 6.42 4.57 3.33
N PHE A 180 6.48 5.37 2.26
CA PHE A 180 6.79 4.89 0.92
C PHE A 180 8.17 4.22 0.86
N LEU A 181 9.23 4.90 1.34
CA LEU A 181 10.58 4.33 1.38
C LEU A 181 10.65 3.11 2.30
N TYR A 182 9.98 3.15 3.46
CA TYR A 182 9.92 2.00 4.36
C TYR A 182 9.23 0.78 3.73
N CYS A 183 8.17 0.99 2.93
CA CYS A 183 7.53 -0.07 2.17
C CYS A 183 8.46 -0.70 1.12
N LEU A 184 9.31 0.09 0.46
CA LEU A 184 10.30 -0.44 -0.48
C LEU A 184 11.38 -1.25 0.23
N ASN A 185 11.98 -0.70 1.29
CA ASN A 185 13.09 -1.35 2.00
C ASN A 185 12.63 -2.56 2.85
N HIS A 186 11.44 -2.50 3.45
CA HIS A 186 10.97 -3.47 4.44
C HIS A 186 9.56 -3.99 4.16
N HIS A 187 9.27 -4.31 2.91
CA HIS A 187 7.90 -4.61 2.42
C HIS A 187 7.04 -5.49 3.35
N GLU A 188 7.51 -6.68 3.70
CA GLU A 188 6.75 -7.62 4.54
C GLU A 188 6.55 -7.08 5.98
N LYS A 189 7.55 -6.42 6.55
CA LYS A 189 7.44 -5.79 7.88
C LYS A 189 6.47 -4.61 7.84
N ALA A 190 6.50 -3.80 6.78
CA ALA A 190 5.60 -2.68 6.59
C ALA A 190 4.14 -3.15 6.50
N VAL A 191 3.87 -4.16 5.67
CA VAL A 191 2.54 -4.77 5.53
C VAL A 191 2.05 -5.31 6.89
N GLN A 192 2.89 -6.04 7.62
CA GLN A 192 2.54 -6.57 8.94
C GLN A 192 2.25 -5.46 9.95
N MET A 193 3.10 -4.43 10.02
CA MET A 193 2.92 -3.28 10.92
C MET A 193 1.60 -2.55 10.65
N ILE A 194 1.29 -2.29 9.38
CA ILE A 194 0.05 -1.61 8.98
C ILE A 194 -1.16 -2.49 9.29
N ALA A 195 -1.08 -3.80 9.03
CA ALA A 195 -2.14 -4.75 9.37
C ALA A 195 -2.40 -4.81 10.89
N ASP A 196 -1.35 -4.85 11.71
CA ASP A 196 -1.47 -4.85 13.17
C ASP A 196 -2.10 -3.56 13.70
N LYS A 197 -1.73 -2.40 13.12
CA LYS A 197 -2.34 -1.11 13.43
C LYS A 197 -3.82 -1.10 13.07
N TRP A 198 -4.16 -1.54 11.85
CA TRP A 198 -5.55 -1.60 11.40
C TRP A 198 -6.40 -2.52 12.28
N LEU A 199 -5.91 -3.71 12.59
CA LEU A 199 -6.58 -4.63 13.51
C LEU A 199 -6.78 -3.99 14.89
N LYS A 200 -5.75 -3.32 15.42
CA LYS A 200 -5.86 -2.64 16.72
C LYS A 200 -6.98 -1.60 16.75
N GLU A 201 -7.17 -0.85 15.67
CA GLU A 201 -8.14 0.25 15.60
C GLU A 201 -9.54 -0.19 15.18
N SER A 202 -9.65 -1.26 14.38
CA SER A 202 -10.91 -1.66 13.72
C SER A 202 -11.40 -3.07 14.04
N LEU A 203 -10.72 -3.85 14.89
CA LEU A 203 -11.16 -5.22 15.20
C LEU A 203 -12.58 -5.26 15.77
N TRP A 204 -12.93 -4.33 16.66
CA TRP A 204 -14.27 -4.24 17.22
C TRP A 204 -15.33 -4.05 16.13
N GLU A 205 -15.10 -3.14 15.18
CA GLU A 205 -16.02 -2.89 14.06
C GLU A 205 -16.13 -4.12 13.14
N ILE A 206 -14.99 -4.77 12.86
CA ILE A 206 -14.94 -6.02 12.09
C ILE A 206 -15.75 -7.10 12.79
N SER A 207 -15.56 -7.29 14.10
CA SER A 207 -16.29 -8.26 14.92
C SER A 207 -17.79 -8.00 14.89
N GLN A 208 -18.20 -6.76 15.16
CA GLN A 208 -19.60 -6.35 15.15
C GLN A 208 -20.29 -6.62 13.81
N LYS A 209 -19.64 -6.26 12.69
CA LYS A 209 -20.19 -6.50 11.34
C LYS A 209 -20.28 -7.99 11.01
N ARG A 210 -19.30 -8.79 11.43
CA ARG A 210 -19.35 -10.26 11.25
C ARG A 210 -20.52 -10.88 12.00
N ILE A 211 -20.70 -10.52 13.27
CA ILE A 211 -21.77 -11.03 14.11
C ILE A 211 -23.14 -10.62 13.53
N TYR A 212 -23.31 -9.33 13.19
CA TYR A 212 -24.55 -8.84 12.63
C TYR A 212 -24.94 -9.56 11.33
N LEU A 213 -24.00 -9.73 10.39
CA LEU A 213 -24.29 -10.47 9.16
C LEU A 213 -24.55 -11.96 9.41
N GLY A 214 -23.94 -12.55 10.44
CA GLY A 214 -24.27 -13.90 10.92
C GLY A 214 -25.74 -14.01 11.33
N CYS A 215 -26.22 -13.09 12.18
CA CYS A 215 -27.63 -13.06 12.58
C CYS A 215 -28.60 -12.86 11.41
N VAL A 216 -28.25 -11.99 10.44
CA VAL A 216 -29.06 -11.79 9.23
C VAL A 216 -29.10 -13.07 8.38
N ARG A 217 -27.96 -13.74 8.22
CA ARG A 217 -27.90 -15.01 7.46
C ARG A 217 -28.79 -16.08 8.08
N GLU A 218 -28.71 -16.27 9.40
CA GLU A 218 -29.54 -17.23 10.12
C GLU A 218 -31.05 -16.91 9.99
N GLU A 219 -31.45 -15.64 10.11
CA GLU A 219 -32.85 -15.25 9.92
C GLU A 219 -33.31 -15.45 8.48
N MET A 220 -32.44 -15.22 7.48
CA MET A 220 -32.76 -15.53 6.07
C MET A 220 -33.03 -17.03 5.87
N GLU A 221 -32.19 -17.90 6.44
CA GLU A 221 -32.37 -19.35 6.38
C GLU A 221 -33.69 -19.79 7.03
N GLU A 222 -34.03 -19.24 8.18
CA GLU A 222 -35.29 -19.53 8.88
C GLU A 222 -36.53 -19.04 8.11
N LEU A 223 -36.45 -17.87 7.46
CA LEU A 223 -37.53 -17.37 6.62
C LEU A 223 -37.74 -18.24 5.37
N GLN A 224 -36.66 -18.72 4.77
CA GLN A 224 -36.74 -19.63 3.62
C GLN A 224 -37.34 -20.97 4.02
N LYS A 225 -36.95 -21.55 5.17
CA LYS A 225 -37.54 -22.80 5.68
C LYS A 225 -39.04 -22.70 5.95
N LYS A 226 -39.51 -21.55 6.45
CA LYS A 226 -40.95 -21.31 6.71
C LYS A 226 -41.78 -21.09 5.44
N ALA A 227 -41.12 -20.79 4.32
CA ALA A 227 -41.76 -20.55 3.02
C ALA A 227 -41.74 -21.77 2.10
N ALA A 228 -41.03 -22.84 2.49
CA ALA A 228 -40.98 -24.14 1.82
C ALA A 228 -42.04 -25.08 2.40
#